data_AF-A0A7C8QDA4-F1
#
_entry.id   AF-A0A7C8QDA4-F1
#
_cell.length_a   1.000
_cell.length_b   1.000
_cell.length_c   1.000
_cell.angle_alpha   90.00
_cell.angle_beta   90.00
_cell.angle_gamma   90.00
#
_symmetry.space_group_name_H-M   'P 1'
#
loop_
_entity.id
_entity.type
_entity.pdbx_description
1 polymer ?
#
loop_
_entity_poly.entity_id
_entity_poly.type
_entity_poly.pdbx_seq_one_letter_code
_entity_poly.pdbx_strand_id
1 'polypeptide(L)'
;MGDFFSFGYIPRGTDRENPSLSPLFAKAEDLPENIYLVGCEYDMLNIDSRKFYEKFGKVKKNLVFDEVKGVRHGFTHQSVERMDSKANERLSKITFELYDRIAVWLTDLWTEKKAIHVPFEETGNGELEDDIVIL
;
A
#
# COMPACT_ATOMS: atom_id res chain seq x y z
N MET A 1 19.78 -10.62 -6.34
CA MET A 1 18.62 -10.16 -7.11
C MET A 1 18.64 -8.66 -7.42
N GLY A 2 19.09 -7.78 -6.51
CA GLY A 2 19.11 -6.32 -6.74
C GLY A 2 19.86 -5.86 -8.01
N ASP A 3 20.97 -6.51 -8.35
CA ASP A 3 21.75 -6.17 -9.55
C ASP A 3 21.06 -6.59 -10.86
N PHE A 4 20.30 -7.69 -10.84
CA PHE A 4 19.58 -8.19 -12.02
C PHE A 4 18.46 -7.23 -12.43
N PHE A 5 17.66 -6.77 -11.46
CA PHE A 5 16.62 -5.76 -11.73
C PHE A 5 17.21 -4.39 -12.06
N SER A 6 18.31 -4.00 -11.40
CA SER A 6 18.98 -2.72 -11.70
C SER A 6 19.57 -2.67 -13.12
N PHE A 7 20.04 -3.80 -13.65
CA PHE A 7 20.56 -3.90 -15.02
C PHE A 7 19.46 -4.08 -16.06
N GLY A 8 18.38 -4.79 -15.72
CA GLY A 8 17.30 -5.13 -16.66
C GLY A 8 16.15 -4.13 -16.76
N TYR A 9 15.90 -3.33 -15.71
CA TYR A 9 14.77 -2.41 -15.67
C TYR A 9 15.14 -0.98 -16.10
N ILE A 10 16.39 -0.54 -15.86
CA ILE A 10 16.81 0.84 -16.06
C ILE A 10 17.97 0.89 -17.07
N PRO A 11 17.83 1.62 -18.20
CA PRO A 11 18.93 1.83 -19.14
C PRO A 11 20.17 2.42 -18.47
N ARG A 12 21.35 2.12 -19.02
CA ARG A 12 22.60 2.73 -18.53
C ARG A 12 22.56 4.25 -18.68
N GLY A 13 22.96 4.96 -17.63
CA GLY A 13 23.02 6.42 -17.61
C GLY A 13 21.69 7.11 -17.25
N THR A 14 20.61 6.36 -17.01
CA THR A 14 19.36 6.94 -16.50
C THR A 14 19.57 7.45 -15.07
N ASP A 15 19.09 8.67 -14.83
CA ASP A 15 19.07 9.28 -13.51
C ASP A 15 18.19 8.45 -12.55
N ARG A 16 18.80 7.95 -11.47
CA ARG A 16 18.14 7.12 -10.46
C ARG A 16 17.41 7.96 -9.42
N GLU A 17 17.66 9.27 -9.36
CA GLU A 17 16.96 10.20 -8.48
C GLU A 17 15.66 10.73 -9.09
N ASN A 18 15.35 10.35 -10.33
CA ASN A 18 14.08 10.69 -10.95
C ASN A 18 12.91 10.19 -10.06
N PRO A 19 11.99 11.08 -9.62
CA PRO A 19 10.86 10.72 -8.76
C PRO A 19 9.95 9.62 -9.31
N SER A 20 9.84 9.50 -10.64
CA SER A 20 9.06 8.43 -11.28
C SER A 20 9.72 7.06 -11.18
N LEU A 21 11.03 7.00 -10.91
CA LEU A 21 11.79 5.77 -10.66
C LEU A 21 11.97 5.52 -9.16
N SER A 22 12.26 6.57 -8.40
CA SER A 22 12.58 6.51 -6.97
C SER A 22 11.69 7.49 -6.20
N PRO A 23 10.51 7.04 -5.70
CA PRO A 23 9.53 7.90 -5.03
C PRO A 23 10.04 8.64 -3.80
N LEU A 24 11.15 8.19 -3.20
CA LEU A 24 11.80 8.89 -2.10
C LEU A 24 12.29 10.30 -2.48
N PHE A 25 12.57 10.55 -3.77
CA PHE A 25 12.97 11.87 -4.29
C PHE A 25 11.79 12.73 -4.74
N ALA A 26 10.56 12.20 -4.74
CA ALA A 26 9.37 12.99 -5.06
C ALA A 26 9.18 14.15 -4.07
N LYS A 27 8.52 15.20 -4.55
CA LYS A 27 7.98 16.24 -3.69
C LYS A 27 6.72 15.73 -3.01
N ALA A 28 6.36 16.33 -1.88
CA ALA A 28 5.20 15.88 -1.14
C ALA A 28 3.92 16.11 -1.96
N GLU A 29 3.82 17.18 -2.71
CA GLU A 29 2.60 17.57 -3.45
C GLU A 29 2.25 16.58 -4.57
N ASP A 30 3.27 15.89 -5.12
CA ASP A 30 3.11 14.94 -6.23
C ASP A 30 2.63 13.55 -5.75
N LEU A 31 2.67 13.29 -4.45
CA LEU A 31 2.25 12.02 -3.85
C LEU A 31 0.78 12.09 -3.42
N PRO A 32 0.05 10.95 -3.37
CA PRO A 32 -1.30 10.92 -2.82
C PRO A 32 -1.33 11.32 -1.33
N GLU A 33 -2.49 11.78 -0.85
CA GLU A 33 -2.68 12.17 0.56
C GLU A 33 -2.74 10.97 1.52
N ASN A 34 -3.25 9.84 1.03
CA ASN A 34 -3.46 8.61 1.79
C ASN A 34 -2.51 7.53 1.25
N ILE A 35 -1.63 7.03 2.11
CA ILE A 35 -0.61 6.04 1.75
C ILE A 35 -0.52 5.01 2.88
N TYR A 36 -0.60 3.73 2.54
CA TYR A 36 -0.33 2.64 3.46
C TYR A 36 0.94 1.92 3.03
N LEU A 37 2.00 2.04 3.82
CA LEU A 37 3.27 1.36 3.58
C LEU A 37 3.38 0.12 4.45
N VAL A 38 3.70 -1.00 3.82
CA VAL A 38 4.01 -2.25 4.52
C VAL A 38 5.50 -2.52 4.43
N GLY A 39 6.13 -2.62 5.60
CA GLY A 39 7.53 -3.00 5.77
C GLY A 39 7.67 -4.44 6.23
N CYS A 40 8.79 -5.08 5.91
CA CYS A 40 9.14 -6.41 6.42
C CYS A 40 10.42 -6.33 7.27
N GLU A 41 10.45 -6.96 8.44
CA GLU A 41 11.61 -6.91 9.33
C GLU A 41 12.91 -7.43 8.67
N TYR A 42 12.82 -8.55 7.95
CA TYR A 42 13.98 -9.18 7.30
C TYR A 42 14.05 -8.86 5.80
N ASP A 43 13.71 -7.63 5.42
CA ASP A 43 13.80 -7.12 4.06
C ASP A 43 14.75 -5.91 4.01
N MET A 44 15.76 -5.99 3.14
CA MET A 44 16.71 -4.89 2.94
C MET A 44 16.03 -3.62 2.41
N LEU A 45 14.89 -3.73 1.71
CA LEU A 45 14.15 -2.59 1.17
C LEU A 45 13.36 -1.84 2.25
N ASN A 46 13.15 -2.45 3.42
CA ASN A 46 12.39 -1.85 4.51
C ASN A 46 13.04 -0.56 5.05
N ILE A 47 14.36 -0.41 4.88
CA ILE A 47 15.05 0.83 5.24
C ILE A 47 14.56 2.02 4.43
N ASP A 48 14.25 1.82 3.15
CA ASP A 48 13.76 2.89 2.29
C ASP A 48 12.29 3.20 2.59
N SER A 49 11.49 2.19 2.93
CA SER A 49 10.12 2.39 3.46
C SER A 49 10.12 3.24 4.74
N ARG A 50 11.04 2.98 5.67
CA ARG A 50 11.20 3.79 6.90
C ARG A 50 11.60 5.23 6.57
N LYS A 51 12.59 5.43 5.70
CA LYS A 51 13.01 6.77 5.26
C LYS A 51 11.86 7.52 4.58
N PHE A 52 11.07 6.84 3.75
CA PHE A 52 9.89 7.42 3.12
C PHE A 52 8.89 7.89 4.18
N TYR A 53 8.59 7.03 5.16
CA TYR A 53 7.70 7.36 6.26
C TYR A 53 8.22 8.55 7.09
N GLU A 54 9.51 8.58 7.43
CA GLU A 54 10.13 9.69 8.16
C GLU A 54 10.07 11.01 7.39
N LYS A 55 10.30 10.97 6.07
CA LYS A 55 10.26 12.15 5.19
C LYS A 55 8.86 12.73 5.06
N PHE A 56 7.86 11.89 4.83
CA PHE A 56 6.52 12.33 4.42
C PHE A 56 5.46 12.21 5.52
N GLY A 57 5.72 11.49 6.62
CA GLY A 57 4.75 11.16 7.67
C GLY A 57 4.15 12.37 8.39
N LYS A 58 4.85 13.51 8.39
CA LYS A 58 4.35 14.76 8.97
C LYS A 58 3.57 15.64 7.99
N VAL A 59 3.71 15.37 6.69
CA VAL A 59 3.13 16.19 5.61
C VAL A 59 1.90 15.54 5.01
N LYS A 60 1.85 14.20 5.01
CA LYS A 60 0.75 13.43 4.44
C LYS A 60 -0.38 13.23 5.44
N LYS A 61 -1.61 13.43 4.95
CA LYS A 61 -2.83 13.36 5.77
C LYS A 61 -2.98 12.01 6.45
N ASN A 62 -2.90 10.93 5.67
CA ASN A 62 -3.09 9.57 6.16
C ASN A 62 -1.97 8.66 5.67
N LEU A 63 -0.76 8.87 6.17
CA LEU A 63 0.38 8.00 5.90
C LEU A 63 0.59 7.02 7.07
N VAL A 64 0.41 5.73 6.80
CA VAL A 64 0.63 4.63 7.75
C VAL A 64 1.87 3.86 7.34
N PHE A 65 2.69 3.47 8.31
CA PHE A 65 3.78 2.50 8.13
C PHE A 65 3.59 1.33 9.08
N ASP A 66 3.25 0.17 8.54
CA ASP A 66 3.08 -1.09 9.27
C ASP A 66 4.28 -2.02 9.00
N GLU A 67 5.14 -2.17 10.00
CA GLU A 67 6.30 -3.07 9.90
C GLU A 67 5.96 -4.47 10.44
N VAL A 68 5.80 -5.42 9.54
CA VAL A 68 5.49 -6.81 9.88
C VAL A 68 6.74 -7.54 10.36
N LYS A 69 6.65 -8.11 11.57
CA LYS A 69 7.75 -8.82 12.23
C LYS A 69 7.85 -10.28 11.83
N GLY A 70 9.07 -10.82 11.82
CA GLY A 70 9.33 -12.22 11.60
C GLY A 70 9.11 -12.71 10.16
N VAL A 71 9.02 -11.79 9.19
CA VAL A 71 8.77 -12.07 7.77
C VAL A 71 9.87 -11.50 6.87
N ARG A 72 10.00 -12.08 5.67
CA ARG A 72 10.97 -11.68 4.63
C ARG A 72 10.24 -10.99 3.47
N HIS A 73 11.02 -10.37 2.59
CA HIS A 73 10.53 -9.75 1.35
C HIS A 73 9.54 -10.66 0.59
N GLY A 74 8.39 -10.11 0.19
CA GLY A 74 7.40 -10.80 -0.62
C GLY A 74 6.60 -11.90 0.10
N PHE A 75 6.59 -11.96 1.44
CA PHE A 75 5.93 -13.02 2.19
C PHE A 75 4.44 -13.23 1.86
N THR A 76 3.76 -12.21 1.31
CA THR A 76 2.35 -12.23 0.92
C THR A 76 2.07 -12.96 -0.40
N HIS A 77 3.07 -13.02 -1.31
CA HIS A 77 2.91 -13.55 -2.68
C HIS A 77 4.03 -14.52 -3.08
N GLN A 78 4.87 -14.95 -2.13
CA GLN A 78 5.84 -16.01 -2.38
C GLN A 78 5.05 -17.27 -2.77
N SER A 79 4.98 -17.53 -4.08
CA SER A 79 4.18 -18.55 -4.75
C SER A 79 4.69 -19.98 -4.55
N VAL A 80 5.60 -20.18 -3.60
CA VAL A 80 6.20 -21.47 -3.30
C VAL A 80 5.78 -21.82 -1.88
N GLU A 81 4.88 -22.79 -1.76
CA GLU A 81 4.61 -23.44 -0.49
C GLU A 81 5.93 -23.93 0.09
N ARG A 82 6.22 -23.54 1.32
CA ARG A 82 7.38 -24.07 2.02
C ARG A 82 7.13 -25.53 2.31
N MET A 83 8.20 -26.32 2.36
CA MET A 83 8.11 -27.72 2.79
C MET A 83 7.56 -27.86 4.22
N ASP A 84 7.73 -26.82 5.05
CA ASP A 84 7.21 -26.76 6.40
C ASP A 84 5.77 -26.20 6.42
N SER A 85 4.80 -27.08 6.69
CA SER A 85 3.38 -26.75 6.79
C SER A 85 3.08 -25.74 7.90
N LYS A 86 3.79 -25.79 9.03
CA LYS A 86 3.61 -24.83 10.13
C LYS A 86 4.10 -23.45 9.73
N ALA A 87 5.18 -23.38 8.96
CA ALA A 87 5.67 -22.11 8.42
C ALA A 87 4.67 -21.50 7.41
N ASN A 88 4.01 -22.33 6.59
CA ASN A 88 2.96 -21.87 5.68
C ASN A 88 1.74 -21.38 6.46
N GLU A 89 1.22 -22.15 7.41
CA GLU A 89 0.07 -21.76 8.23
C GLU A 89 0.33 -20.45 8.98
N ARG A 90 1.50 -20.32 9.60
CA ARG A 90 1.92 -19.08 10.26
C ARG A 90 1.94 -17.90 9.30
N LEU A 91 2.51 -18.06 8.11
CA LEU A 91 2.56 -16.98 7.11
C LEU A 91 1.17 -16.61 6.61
N SER A 92 0.32 -17.59 6.33
CA SER A 92 -1.06 -17.36 5.90
C SER A 92 -1.79 -16.54 6.95
N LYS A 93 -1.69 -16.92 8.23
CA LYS A 93 -2.28 -16.16 9.33
C LYS A 93 -1.78 -14.71 9.36
N ILE A 94 -0.46 -14.49 9.35
CA ILE A 94 0.13 -13.14 9.34
C ILE A 94 -0.35 -12.32 8.12
N THR A 95 -0.48 -12.98 6.96
CA THR A 95 -0.91 -12.35 5.71
C THR A 95 -2.38 -11.92 5.76
N PHE A 96 -3.28 -12.80 6.21
CA PHE A 96 -4.69 -12.47 6.36
C PHE A 96 -4.91 -11.40 7.43
N GLU A 97 -4.21 -11.46 8.56
CA GLU A 97 -4.27 -10.41 9.58
C GLU A 97 -3.78 -9.05 9.04
N LEU A 98 -2.77 -9.03 8.16
CA LEU A 98 -2.35 -7.81 7.47
C LEU A 98 -3.44 -7.30 6.51
N TYR A 99 -4.04 -8.20 5.72
CA TYR A 99 -5.11 -7.83 4.80
C TYR A 99 -6.33 -7.28 5.52
N ASP A 100 -6.69 -7.83 6.67
CA ASP A 100 -7.78 -7.31 7.49
C ASP A 100 -7.49 -5.87 7.95
N ARG A 101 -6.26 -5.58 8.42
CA ARG A 101 -5.87 -4.21 8.80
C ARG A 101 -5.94 -3.23 7.64
N ILE A 102 -5.45 -3.64 6.46
CA ILE A 102 -5.51 -2.81 5.25
C ILE A 102 -6.96 -2.61 4.79
N ALA A 103 -7.79 -3.65 4.84
CA ALA A 103 -9.19 -3.60 4.44
C ALA A 103 -10.00 -2.65 5.32
N VAL A 104 -9.80 -2.69 6.64
CA VAL A 104 -10.41 -1.73 7.58
C VAL A 104 -9.99 -0.31 7.22
N TRP A 105 -8.67 -0.06 7.09
CA TRP A 105 -8.16 1.28 6.75
C TRP A 105 -8.70 1.81 5.41
N LEU A 106 -8.76 0.97 4.38
CA LEU A 106 -9.34 1.34 3.09
C LEU A 106 -10.84 1.65 3.19
N THR A 107 -11.58 0.85 3.96
CA THR A 107 -13.03 1.02 4.13
C THR A 107 -13.36 2.31 4.87
N ASP A 108 -12.60 2.65 5.91
CA ASP A 108 -12.75 3.90 6.66
C ASP A 108 -12.53 5.10 5.73
N LEU A 109 -11.43 5.11 4.98
CA LEU A 109 -11.14 6.19 4.01
C LEU A 109 -12.17 6.29 2.89
N TRP A 110 -12.67 5.15 2.41
CA TRP A 110 -13.69 5.12 1.36
C TRP A 110 -15.03 5.67 1.87
N THR A 111 -15.38 5.35 3.12
CA THR A 111 -16.61 5.82 3.76
C THR A 111 -16.54 7.30 4.08
N GLU A 112 -15.40 7.79 4.60
CA GLU A 112 -15.14 9.22 4.77
C GLU A 112 -15.28 9.99 3.45
N LYS A 113 -14.74 9.44 2.35
CA LYS A 113 -14.91 10.04 1.02
C LYS A 113 -16.36 10.07 0.57
N LYS A 114 -17.14 9.01 0.81
CA LYS A 114 -18.57 9.00 0.52
C LYS A 114 -19.34 10.04 1.33
N ALA A 115 -19.00 10.23 2.61
CA ALA A 115 -19.62 11.25 3.46
C ALA A 115 -19.33 12.68 2.97
N ILE A 116 -18.15 12.92 2.39
CA ILE A 116 -17.77 14.21 1.77
C ILE A 116 -18.43 14.39 0.39
N HIS A 117 -18.71 13.30 -0.33
CA HIS A 117 -19.30 13.31 -1.67
C HIS A 117 -20.83 13.22 -1.69
N VAL A 118 -21.53 13.29 -0.55
CA VAL A 118 -22.99 13.44 -0.58
C VAL A 118 -23.29 14.84 -1.14
N PRO A 119 -23.88 14.99 -2.34
CA PRO A 119 -24.20 16.29 -2.87
C PRO A 119 -25.33 16.85 -2.01
N PHE A 120 -25.10 18.04 -1.45
CA PHE A 120 -26.20 18.87 -1.00
C PHE A 120 -26.90 19.40 -2.27
N GLU A 121 -28.04 18.81 -2.62
CA GLU A 121 -29.14 19.54 -3.25
C GLU A 121 -30.48 19.05 -2.69
N GLU A 122 -31.28 20.06 -2.32
CA GLU A 122 -32.56 20.01 -1.62
C GLU A 122 -33.72 19.60 -2.54
N THR A 123 -34.78 19.09 -1.91
CA THR A 123 -36.18 19.04 -2.39
C THR A 123 -36.55 18.15 -3.58
N GLY A 124 -37.50 17.23 -3.32
CA GLY A 124 -38.59 16.96 -4.28
C GLY A 124 -38.65 15.57 -4.91
N ASN A 125 -39.53 14.74 -4.35
CA ASN A 125 -40.38 13.75 -5.01
C ASN A 125 -39.72 12.55 -5.72
N GLY A 126 -39.59 11.46 -4.95
CA GLY A 126 -40.04 10.10 -5.28
C GLY A 126 -39.75 9.53 -6.67
N GLU A 127 -38.81 8.59 -6.74
CA GLU A 127 -39.00 7.20 -7.15
C GLU A 127 -37.64 6.47 -7.03
N LEU A 128 -37.63 5.28 -6.41
CA LEU A 128 -36.43 4.44 -6.29
C LEU A 128 -36.37 3.54 -7.53
N GLU A 129 -35.48 3.84 -8.47
CA GLU A 129 -35.15 2.91 -9.55
C GLU A 129 -33.97 2.02 -9.14
N ASP A 130 -34.21 0.71 -9.29
CA ASP A 130 -33.27 -0.38 -9.09
C ASP A 130 -32.09 -0.26 -10.07
N ASP A 131 -30.87 -0.08 -9.55
CA ASP A 131 -29.65 -0.38 -10.31
C ASP A 131 -28.46 -0.67 -9.38
N ILE A 132 -28.30 -1.94 -9.01
CA ILE A 132 -27.00 -2.49 -8.62
C ILE A 132 -26.79 -3.80 -9.39
N VAL A 133 -25.99 -3.71 -10.46
CA VAL A 133 -25.36 -4.87 -11.11
C VAL A 133 -23.92 -4.92 -10.61
N ILE A 134 -23.57 -5.99 -9.89
CA ILE A 134 -22.18 -6.33 -9.57
C ILE A 134 -21.73 -7.37 -10.61
N LEU A 135 -20.76 -6.99 -11.45
CA LEU A 135 -19.91 -7.91 -12.21
C LEU A 135 -18.66 -8.25 -11.42
#